data_AF-A0AA88GUP5-F1
#
_entry.id   AF-A0AA88GUP5-F1
#
_cell.length_a   1.000
_cell.length_b   1.000
_cell.length_c   1.000
_cell.angle_alpha   90.00
_cell.angle_beta   90.00
_cell.angle_gamma   90.00
#
_symmetry.space_group_name_H-M   'P 1'
#
loop_
_entity.id
_entity.type
_entity.pdbx_description
1 polymer ?
#
loop_
_entity_poly.entity_id
_entity_poly.type
_entity_poly.pdbx_seq_one_letter_code
_entity_poly.pdbx_strand_id
1 'polypeptide(L)'
;MFPSQIHLTVAILKITTPFKRSRTGVCTSWLASIDLSQQKEVLVPAWITKGTMSLPKTLSTPLIMVGPGTGLAAFKSFLQDRFVKVHSGHGGDVIGRSILFFGCRNKEKDFLYADELVKMSNEPNFNFYLFTAFSRDQETKVYVQHRITEQKDVLFDLIVNQGAYFYVSGNAKVMPESVFKAVKSVLVSGGMNEAQADEYLKQMDTSKRYQVETW
;
A
#
# COMPACT_ATOMS: atom_id res chain seq x y z
N MET A 1 19.16 0.72 -6.07
CA MET A 1 18.63 1.22 -4.79
C MET A 1 19.08 2.67 -4.63
N PHE A 2 18.27 3.51 -3.98
CA PHE A 2 18.50 4.96 -3.88
C PHE A 2 18.83 5.39 -2.43
N PRO A 3 19.99 5.01 -1.85
CA PRO A 3 20.30 5.26 -0.44
C PRO A 3 20.45 6.75 -0.11
N SER A 4 20.74 7.58 -1.10
CA SER A 4 20.91 9.03 -0.98
C SER A 4 19.69 9.83 -1.46
N GLN A 5 18.54 9.20 -1.66
CA GLN A 5 17.33 9.86 -2.17
C GLN A 5 16.13 9.58 -1.28
N ILE A 6 15.25 10.59 -1.14
CA ILE A 6 13.95 10.48 -0.50
C ILE A 6 12.91 10.69 -1.58
N HIS A 7 11.99 9.74 -1.72
CA HIS A 7 10.93 9.79 -2.72
C HIS A 7 9.62 10.17 -2.06
N LEU A 8 8.87 11.06 -2.72
CA LEU A 8 7.55 11.51 -2.25
C LEU A 8 6.50 11.16 -3.29
N THR A 9 5.35 10.63 -2.84
CA THR A 9 4.16 10.43 -3.68
C THR A 9 3.05 11.32 -3.13
N VAL A 10 2.82 12.45 -3.77
CA VAL A 10 1.95 13.51 -3.24
C VAL A 10 0.84 13.83 -4.23
N ALA A 11 -0.41 13.79 -3.76
CA ALA A 11 -1.55 14.25 -4.55
C ALA A 11 -1.65 15.78 -4.43
N ILE A 12 -1.77 16.47 -5.56
CA ILE A 12 -1.91 17.93 -5.56
C ILE A 12 -3.28 18.30 -5.01
N LEU A 13 -3.28 19.05 -3.91
CA LEU A 13 -4.52 19.51 -3.30
C LEU A 13 -5.00 20.78 -4.01
N LYS A 14 -6.12 20.65 -4.73
CA LYS A 14 -6.88 21.77 -5.28
C LYS A 14 -8.37 21.51 -5.05
N ILE A 15 -9.03 22.42 -4.34
CA ILE A 15 -10.46 22.34 -4.06
C ILE A 15 -11.16 23.61 -4.52
N THR A 16 -12.45 23.48 -4.80
CA THR A 16 -13.34 24.62 -5.02
C THR A 16 -14.28 24.70 -3.83
N THR A 17 -14.32 25.86 -3.17
CA THR A 17 -15.18 26.07 -2.00
C THR A 17 -16.65 26.21 -2.42
N PRO A 18 -17.62 26.07 -1.48
CA PRO A 18 -19.03 26.35 -1.75
C PRO A 18 -19.27 27.76 -2.33
N PHE A 19 -18.39 28.71 -2.02
CA PHE A 19 -18.42 30.09 -2.55
C PHE A 19 -17.72 30.24 -3.91
N LYS A 20 -17.52 29.14 -4.65
CA LYS A 20 -16.85 29.08 -5.97
C LYS A 20 -15.41 29.63 -5.98
N ARG A 21 -14.73 29.67 -4.83
CA ARG A 21 -13.32 30.09 -4.75
C ARG A 21 -12.40 28.88 -4.87
N SER A 22 -11.34 28.98 -5.67
CA SER A 22 -10.32 27.93 -5.72
C SER A 22 -9.36 28.07 -4.54
N ARG A 23 -9.03 26.96 -3.88
CA ARG A 23 -7.99 26.88 -2.86
C ARG A 23 -7.03 25.75 -3.19
N THR A 24 -5.74 25.98 -2.98
CA THR A 24 -4.67 25.00 -3.19
C THR A 24 -3.96 24.70 -1.87
N GLY A 25 -3.43 23.48 -1.73
CA GLY A 25 -2.63 23.12 -0.57
C GLY A 25 -1.22 23.68 -0.69
N VAL A 26 -0.79 24.47 0.29
CA VAL A 26 0.48 25.24 0.29
C VAL A 26 1.68 24.40 -0.14
N CYS A 27 1.97 23.32 0.59
CA CYS A 27 3.11 22.43 0.30
C CYS A 27 2.97 21.76 -1.07
N THR A 28 1.79 21.18 -1.37
CA THR A 28 1.58 20.44 -2.62
C THR A 28 1.67 21.33 -3.86
N SER A 29 1.14 22.57 -3.80
CA SER A 29 1.25 23.51 -4.91
C SER A 29 2.66 24.06 -5.05
N TRP A 30 3.38 24.26 -3.95
CA TRP A 30 4.78 24.67 -4.00
C TRP A 30 5.64 23.57 -4.65
N LEU A 31 5.50 22.31 -4.22
CA LEU A 31 6.19 21.18 -4.84
C LEU A 31 5.88 21.06 -6.34
N ALA A 32 4.60 21.24 -6.74
CA ALA A 32 4.20 21.21 -8.14
C ALA A 32 4.73 22.39 -8.97
N SER A 33 5.13 23.48 -8.32
CA SER A 33 5.68 24.66 -9.00
C SER A 33 7.19 24.57 -9.26
N ILE A 34 7.88 23.58 -8.68
CA ILE A 34 9.31 23.36 -8.89
C ILE A 34 9.54 22.92 -10.34
N ASP A 35 10.28 23.74 -11.10
CA ASP A 35 10.70 23.44 -12.46
C ASP A 35 12.23 23.34 -12.53
N LEU A 36 12.73 22.10 -12.59
CA LEU A 36 14.15 21.82 -12.65
C LEU A 36 14.81 22.21 -13.98
N SER A 37 14.03 22.55 -15.02
CA SER A 37 14.58 23.10 -16.26
C SER A 37 15.03 24.56 -16.10
N GLN A 38 14.40 25.30 -15.17
CA GLN A 38 14.71 26.69 -14.87
C GLN A 38 15.59 26.85 -13.63
N GLN A 39 15.46 25.93 -12.66
CA GLN A 39 16.20 25.95 -11.40
C GLN A 39 17.07 24.71 -11.29
N LYS A 40 18.39 24.87 -11.47
CA LYS A 40 19.35 23.75 -11.41
C LYS A 40 19.40 23.08 -10.04
N GLU A 41 19.06 23.81 -8.98
CA GLU A 41 19.06 23.31 -7.60
C GLU A 41 17.92 23.97 -6.81
N VAL A 42 17.17 23.17 -6.06
CA VAL A 42 16.12 23.63 -5.14
C VAL A 42 16.35 22.98 -3.79
N LEU A 43 16.56 23.80 -2.77
CA LEU A 43 16.72 23.32 -1.40
C LEU A 43 15.35 23.17 -0.74
N VAL A 44 15.06 21.97 -0.26
CA VAL A 44 13.83 21.65 0.47
C VAL A 44 14.18 21.43 1.95
N PRO A 45 13.82 22.35 2.87
CA PRO A 45 13.98 22.12 4.29
C PRO A 45 13.13 20.93 4.73
N ALA A 46 13.78 19.88 5.24
CA ALA A 46 13.12 18.66 5.65
C ALA A 46 13.84 18.00 6.83
N TRP A 47 13.09 17.21 7.60
CA TRP A 47 13.61 16.33 8.64
C TRP A 47 12.89 14.98 8.54
N ILE A 48 13.57 13.92 8.98
CA ILE A 48 13.04 12.57 8.94
C ILE A 48 12.52 12.21 10.33
N THR A 49 11.25 11.83 10.39
CA THR A 49 10.66 11.21 11.58
C THR A 49 10.55 9.71 11.35
N LYS A 50 10.82 8.92 12.39
CA LYS A 50 10.66 7.47 12.33
C LYS A 50 9.17 7.14 12.07
N GLY A 51 8.91 6.35 11.02
CA GLY A 51 7.57 5.88 10.69
C GLY A 51 7.00 4.95 11.77
N THR A 52 5.68 4.75 11.73
CA THR A 52 4.95 3.91 12.70
C THR A 52 4.92 2.43 12.30
N MET A 53 5.04 2.14 11.00
CA MET A 53 5.02 0.77 10.50
C MET A 53 6.31 0.00 10.81
N SER A 54 6.17 -1.19 11.38
CA SER A 54 7.26 -2.15 11.54
C SER A 54 7.21 -3.25 10.49
N LEU A 55 8.36 -3.54 9.86
CA LEU A 55 8.51 -4.68 8.94
C LEU A 55 8.86 -5.97 9.70
N PRO A 56 8.51 -7.16 9.18
CA PRO A 56 9.01 -8.42 9.73
C PRO A 56 10.54 -8.49 9.63
N LYS A 57 11.14 -9.25 10.55
CA LYS A 57 12.60 -9.39 10.63
C LYS A 57 13.16 -10.25 9.49
N THR A 58 12.40 -11.22 8.99
CA THR A 58 12.84 -12.16 7.96
C THR A 58 12.15 -11.89 6.64
N LEU A 59 12.83 -12.23 5.54
CA LEU A 59 12.27 -12.15 4.19
C LEU A 59 11.28 -13.27 3.91
N SER A 60 11.31 -14.36 4.67
CA SER A 60 10.36 -15.47 4.56
C SER A 60 8.95 -15.12 5.03
N THR A 61 8.79 -14.12 5.90
CA THR A 61 7.46 -13.68 6.34
C THR A 61 6.71 -12.98 5.20
N PRO A 62 5.48 -13.40 4.87
CA PRO A 62 4.68 -12.77 3.82
C PRO A 62 4.20 -11.37 4.20
N LEU A 63 4.05 -10.50 3.19
CA LEU A 63 3.49 -9.17 3.33
C LEU A 63 2.18 -9.05 2.55
N ILE A 64 1.16 -8.48 3.17
CA ILE A 64 -0.10 -8.10 2.53
C ILE A 64 -0.24 -6.58 2.71
N MET A 65 -0.31 -5.86 1.60
CA MET A 65 -0.27 -4.39 1.56
C MET A 65 -1.51 -3.87 0.85
N VAL A 66 -2.22 -2.92 1.45
CA VAL A 66 -3.44 -2.31 0.89
C VAL A 66 -3.27 -0.80 0.84
N GLY A 67 -3.03 -0.26 -0.35
CA GLY A 67 -2.64 1.13 -0.53
C GLY A 67 -3.24 1.79 -1.77
N PRO A 68 -4.54 2.13 -1.77
CA PRO A 68 -5.12 2.85 -2.89
C PRO A 68 -4.62 4.30 -2.99
N GLY A 69 -4.46 4.79 -4.22
CA GLY A 69 -3.95 6.12 -4.52
C GLY A 69 -2.57 6.37 -3.89
N THR A 70 -2.40 7.51 -3.21
CA THR A 70 -1.14 7.87 -2.55
C THR A 70 -0.78 6.97 -1.37
N GLY A 71 -1.69 6.10 -0.90
CA GLY A 71 -1.37 5.03 0.06
C GLY A 71 -0.29 4.06 -0.44
N LEU A 72 -0.06 4.00 -1.76
CA LEU A 72 0.99 3.21 -2.37
C LEU A 72 2.41 3.65 -1.98
N ALA A 73 2.61 4.90 -1.52
CA ALA A 73 3.93 5.49 -1.28
C ALA A 73 4.81 4.62 -0.36
N ALA A 74 4.27 4.17 0.77
CA ALA A 74 4.98 3.32 1.72
C ALA A 74 5.24 1.93 1.14
N PHE A 75 4.28 1.35 0.41
CA PHE A 75 4.43 -0.01 -0.12
C PHE A 75 5.38 -0.08 -1.30
N LYS A 76 5.54 1.01 -2.05
CA LYS A 76 6.63 1.14 -3.03
C LYS A 76 7.99 0.95 -2.36
N SER A 77 8.24 1.57 -1.20
CA SER A 77 9.52 1.41 -0.51
C SER A 77 9.68 -0.01 0.08
N PHE A 78 8.62 -0.62 0.61
CA PHE A 78 8.65 -2.00 1.11
C PHE A 78 8.98 -3.00 0.01
N LEU A 79 8.34 -2.86 -1.15
CA LEU A 79 8.59 -3.70 -2.32
C LEU A 79 10.01 -3.51 -2.84
N GLN A 80 10.49 -2.26 -2.95
CA GLN A 80 11.87 -1.98 -3.38
C GLN A 80 12.92 -2.57 -2.41
N ASP A 81 12.70 -2.48 -1.11
CA ASP A 81 13.59 -3.06 -0.10
C ASP A 81 13.69 -4.59 -0.25
N ARG A 82 12.54 -5.27 -0.33
CA ARG A 82 12.52 -6.73 -0.56
C ARG A 82 13.14 -7.09 -1.90
N PHE A 83 12.84 -6.34 -2.96
CA PHE A 83 13.36 -6.60 -4.30
C PHE A 83 14.88 -6.55 -4.33
N VAL A 84 15.47 -5.52 -3.72
CA VAL A 84 16.93 -5.39 -3.66
C VAL A 84 17.54 -6.51 -2.83
N LYS A 85 16.97 -6.87 -1.68
CA LYS A 85 17.50 -7.94 -0.82
C LYS A 85 17.51 -9.30 -1.50
N VAL A 86 16.51 -9.60 -2.33
CA VAL A 86 16.49 -10.82 -3.17
C VAL A 86 17.62 -10.80 -4.20
N HIS A 87 17.80 -9.70 -4.91
CA HIS A 87 18.76 -9.62 -6.02
C HIS A 87 20.21 -9.39 -5.57
N SER A 88 20.43 -8.88 -4.36
CA SER A 88 21.78 -8.68 -3.80
C SER A 88 22.33 -9.91 -3.09
N GLY A 89 21.62 -11.04 -3.13
CA GLY A 89 22.01 -12.28 -2.44
C GLY A 89 21.99 -12.20 -0.91
N HIS A 90 21.40 -11.15 -0.34
CA HIS A 90 21.34 -10.91 1.11
C HIS A 90 20.25 -11.72 1.84
N GLY A 91 19.91 -12.91 1.32
CA GLY A 91 18.85 -13.71 1.89
C GLY A 91 18.90 -15.13 1.39
N GLY A 92 19.75 -15.98 2.00
CA GLY A 92 19.64 -17.43 1.84
C GLY A 92 18.26 -18.00 2.25
N ASP A 93 17.39 -17.15 2.80
CA ASP A 93 15.99 -17.41 3.09
C ASP A 93 15.12 -17.35 1.82
N VAL A 94 14.20 -18.30 1.69
CA VAL A 94 13.14 -18.28 0.67
C VAL A 94 12.27 -17.03 0.88
N ILE A 95 12.09 -16.21 -0.16
CA ILE A 95 11.26 -14.99 -0.06
C ILE A 95 9.77 -15.35 0.11
N GLY A 96 9.18 -14.87 1.19
CA GLY A 96 7.75 -14.93 1.46
C GLY A 96 6.94 -14.13 0.45
N ARG A 97 5.70 -14.55 0.23
CA ARG A 97 4.81 -13.90 -0.74
C ARG A 97 4.55 -12.44 -0.37
N SER A 98 4.70 -11.54 -1.34
CA SER A 98 4.29 -10.14 -1.20
C SER A 98 3.03 -9.91 -2.02
N ILE A 99 1.97 -9.39 -1.42
CA ILE A 99 0.72 -9.03 -2.10
C ILE A 99 0.47 -7.54 -1.95
N LEU A 100 0.22 -6.85 -3.06
CA LEU A 100 -0.23 -5.47 -3.07
C LEU A 100 -1.63 -5.37 -3.67
N PHE A 101 -2.58 -4.88 -2.87
CA PHE A 101 -3.88 -4.41 -3.33
C PHE A 101 -3.81 -2.90 -3.57
N PHE A 102 -3.75 -2.52 -4.85
CA PHE A 102 -3.74 -1.13 -5.30
C PHE A 102 -5.10 -0.74 -5.87
N GLY A 103 -5.51 0.50 -5.68
CA GLY A 103 -6.75 1.01 -6.26
C GLY A 103 -6.62 2.46 -6.71
N CYS A 104 -7.20 2.77 -7.87
CA CYS A 104 -7.28 4.12 -8.41
C CYS A 104 -8.59 4.31 -9.21
N ARG A 105 -8.75 5.42 -9.93
CA ARG A 105 -9.96 5.68 -10.71
C ARG A 105 -9.92 4.94 -12.04
N ASN A 106 -8.86 5.13 -12.80
CA ASN A 106 -8.72 4.63 -14.16
C ASN A 106 -7.30 4.12 -14.39
N LYS A 107 -7.18 2.94 -14.99
CA LYS A 107 -5.88 2.33 -15.31
C LYS A 107 -4.97 3.26 -16.11
N GLU A 108 -5.52 3.90 -17.13
CA GLU A 108 -4.76 4.72 -18.08
C GLU A 108 -4.50 6.17 -17.61
N LYS A 109 -5.01 6.57 -16.42
CA LYS A 109 -4.89 7.96 -15.95
C LYS A 109 -4.16 8.11 -14.62
N ASP A 110 -4.48 7.28 -13.64
CA ASP A 110 -4.00 7.46 -12.28
C ASP A 110 -3.46 6.17 -11.64
N PHE A 111 -3.04 5.20 -12.47
CA PHE A 111 -2.27 4.05 -12.02
C PHE A 111 -0.82 4.44 -11.72
N LEU A 112 -0.60 4.91 -10.50
CA LEU A 112 0.70 5.32 -9.99
C LEU A 112 1.72 4.17 -10.09
N TYR A 113 2.88 4.48 -10.70
CA TYR A 113 4.00 3.55 -10.84
C TYR A 113 3.66 2.22 -11.56
N ALA A 114 2.71 2.24 -12.50
CA ALA A 114 2.25 1.07 -13.22
C ALA A 114 3.39 0.22 -13.80
N ASP A 115 4.28 0.82 -14.59
CA ASP A 115 5.39 0.11 -15.25
C ASP A 115 6.33 -0.56 -14.24
N GLU A 116 6.66 0.14 -13.15
CA GLU A 116 7.52 -0.39 -12.09
C GLU A 116 6.86 -1.58 -11.39
N LEU A 117 5.59 -1.44 -10.99
CA LEU A 117 4.87 -2.49 -10.28
C LEU A 117 4.63 -3.72 -11.16
N VAL A 118 4.24 -3.53 -12.41
CA VAL A 118 4.01 -4.63 -13.36
C VAL A 118 5.32 -5.35 -13.69
N LYS A 119 6.41 -4.60 -13.86
CA LYS A 119 7.73 -5.20 -14.05
C LYS A 119 8.14 -6.04 -12.83
N MET A 120 7.95 -5.51 -11.62
CA MET A 120 8.27 -6.25 -10.39
C MET A 120 7.40 -7.50 -10.21
N SER A 121 6.11 -7.47 -10.60
CA SER A 121 5.23 -8.64 -10.48
C SER A 121 5.56 -9.76 -11.46
N ASN A 122 6.20 -9.41 -12.58
CA ASN A 122 6.66 -10.38 -13.58
C ASN A 122 8.07 -10.92 -13.29
N GLU A 123 8.74 -10.45 -12.23
CA GLU A 123 10.07 -10.92 -11.85
C GLU A 123 9.98 -12.33 -11.22
N PRO A 124 10.52 -13.38 -11.86
CA PRO A 124 10.28 -14.77 -11.43
C PRO A 124 10.71 -15.07 -9.99
N ASN A 125 11.74 -14.38 -9.50
CA ASN A 125 12.35 -14.65 -8.20
C ASN A 125 11.82 -13.76 -7.06
N PHE A 126 10.88 -12.84 -7.33
CA PHE A 126 10.45 -11.87 -6.33
C PHE A 126 9.18 -12.26 -5.55
N ASN A 127 8.43 -13.28 -6.02
CA ASN A 127 7.21 -13.80 -5.36
C ASN A 127 6.19 -12.69 -5.01
N PHE A 128 5.97 -11.76 -5.95
CA PHE A 128 5.13 -10.58 -5.79
C PHE A 128 3.88 -10.64 -6.65
N TYR A 129 2.72 -10.37 -6.04
CA TYR A 129 1.41 -10.38 -6.69
C TYR A 129 0.76 -9.00 -6.55
N LEU A 130 0.30 -8.48 -7.69
CA LEU A 130 -0.35 -7.17 -7.79
C LEU A 130 -1.82 -7.35 -8.15
N PHE A 131 -2.71 -6.92 -7.26
CA PHE A 131 -4.15 -6.88 -7.50
C PHE A 131 -4.62 -5.43 -7.59
N THR A 132 -5.21 -5.06 -8.73
CA THR A 132 -5.64 -3.69 -9.02
C THR A 132 -7.16 -3.55 -9.00
N ALA A 133 -7.63 -2.43 -8.46
CA ALA A 133 -9.03 -2.05 -8.42
C ALA A 133 -9.23 -0.68 -9.09
N PHE A 134 -9.78 -0.68 -10.30
CA PHE A 134 -10.08 0.54 -11.05
C PHE A 134 -11.56 0.91 -10.85
N SER A 135 -11.82 1.99 -10.11
CA SER A 135 -13.18 2.32 -9.67
C SER A 135 -14.07 2.96 -10.74
N ARG A 136 -13.51 3.33 -11.91
CA ARG A 136 -14.20 4.06 -12.99
C ARG A 136 -13.94 3.51 -14.40
N ASP A 137 -13.33 2.33 -14.53
CA ASP A 137 -13.10 1.69 -15.85
C ASP A 137 -14.32 0.87 -16.31
N GLN A 138 -15.28 0.64 -15.42
CA GLN A 138 -16.51 -0.12 -15.70
C GLN A 138 -17.70 0.48 -14.92
N GLU A 139 -18.91 0.07 -15.27
CA GLU A 139 -20.16 0.58 -14.65
C GLU A 139 -20.21 0.29 -13.14
N THR A 140 -19.77 -0.91 -12.74
CA THR A 140 -19.74 -1.33 -11.33
C THR A 140 -18.45 -0.88 -10.65
N LYS A 141 -18.57 -0.20 -9.52
CA LYS A 141 -17.37 0.29 -8.80
C LYS A 141 -16.61 -0.87 -8.17
N VAL A 142 -15.36 -1.07 -8.60
CA VAL A 142 -14.43 -2.04 -8.01
C VAL A 142 -13.46 -1.31 -7.09
N TYR A 143 -13.34 -1.80 -5.86
CA TYR A 143 -12.44 -1.27 -4.83
C TYR A 143 -11.56 -2.38 -4.27
N VAL A 144 -10.53 -2.00 -3.50
CA VAL A 144 -9.54 -2.93 -2.93
C VAL A 144 -10.17 -4.00 -2.03
N GLN A 145 -11.23 -3.68 -1.27
CA GLN A 145 -11.93 -4.66 -0.45
C GLN A 145 -12.58 -5.79 -1.26
N HIS A 146 -13.02 -5.52 -2.49
CA HIS A 146 -13.57 -6.56 -3.36
C HIS A 146 -12.45 -7.52 -3.80
N ARG A 147 -11.28 -6.98 -4.16
CA ARG A 147 -10.08 -7.78 -4.49
C ARG A 147 -9.60 -8.62 -3.31
N ILE A 148 -9.70 -8.10 -2.09
CA ILE A 148 -9.40 -8.86 -0.87
C ILE A 148 -10.33 -10.07 -0.75
N THR A 149 -11.64 -9.87 -0.90
CA THR A 149 -12.62 -10.97 -0.83
C THR A 149 -12.42 -12.00 -1.94
N GLU A 150 -12.06 -11.58 -3.15
CA GLU A 150 -11.72 -12.50 -4.26
C GLU A 150 -10.54 -13.43 -3.93
N GLN A 151 -9.61 -12.98 -3.07
CA GLN A 151 -8.41 -13.73 -2.69
C GLN A 151 -8.52 -14.38 -1.31
N LYS A 152 -9.74 -14.56 -0.78
CA LYS A 152 -9.99 -15.00 0.60
C LYS A 152 -9.22 -16.25 1.02
N ASP A 153 -9.14 -17.29 0.19
CA ASP A 153 -8.52 -18.56 0.58
C ASP A 153 -7.00 -18.40 0.73
N VAL A 154 -6.38 -17.67 -0.20
CA VAL A 154 -4.95 -17.32 -0.15
C VAL A 154 -4.65 -16.42 1.05
N LEU A 155 -5.48 -15.40 1.27
CA LEU A 155 -5.27 -14.47 2.38
C LEU A 155 -5.45 -15.15 3.73
N PHE A 156 -6.42 -16.06 3.87
CA PHE A 156 -6.61 -16.82 5.09
C PHE A 156 -5.35 -17.64 5.43
N ASP A 157 -4.82 -18.39 4.47
CA ASP A 157 -3.61 -19.18 4.66
C ASP A 157 -2.40 -18.30 5.03
N LEU A 158 -2.19 -17.20 4.32
CA LEU A 158 -1.10 -16.26 4.61
C LEU A 158 -1.22 -15.67 6.02
N ILE A 159 -2.42 -15.23 6.40
CA ILE A 159 -2.68 -14.58 7.68
C ILE A 159 -2.56 -15.58 8.84
N VAL A 160 -3.24 -16.72 8.74
CA VAL A 160 -3.42 -17.65 9.86
C VAL A 160 -2.26 -18.62 9.96
N ASN A 161 -1.83 -19.22 8.84
CA ASN A 161 -0.85 -20.31 8.85
C ASN A 161 0.59 -19.83 8.65
N GLN A 162 0.79 -18.77 7.84
CA GLN A 162 2.15 -18.29 7.51
C GLN A 162 2.57 -17.04 8.29
N GLY A 163 1.70 -16.51 9.14
CA GLY A 163 2.05 -15.39 10.01
C GLY A 163 2.24 -14.05 9.28
N ALA A 164 1.54 -13.83 8.16
CA ALA A 164 1.70 -12.63 7.34
C ALA A 164 1.48 -11.32 8.10
N TYR A 165 2.21 -10.29 7.70
CA TYR A 165 1.98 -8.91 8.14
C TYR A 165 1.04 -8.21 7.16
N PHE A 166 0.03 -7.54 7.70
CA PHE A 166 -1.02 -6.85 6.97
C PHE A 166 -0.92 -5.34 7.20
N TYR A 167 -0.80 -4.57 6.13
CA TYR A 167 -0.62 -3.13 6.18
C TYR A 167 -1.72 -2.42 5.38
N VAL A 168 -2.22 -1.32 5.94
CA VAL A 168 -3.21 -0.45 5.30
C VAL A 168 -2.68 0.98 5.28
N SER A 169 -2.67 1.60 4.10
CA SER A 169 -2.28 3.01 3.96
C SER A 169 -3.15 3.79 2.98
N GLY A 170 -3.37 5.07 3.25
CA GLY A 170 -4.12 5.97 2.37
C GLY A 170 -5.23 6.75 3.09
N ASN A 171 -6.36 6.97 2.41
CA ASN A 171 -7.44 7.84 2.90
C ASN A 171 -8.14 7.26 4.13
N ALA A 172 -8.15 8.00 5.25
CA ALA A 172 -8.68 7.56 6.54
C ALA A 172 -10.21 7.46 6.63
N LYS A 173 -10.97 8.03 5.69
CA LYS A 173 -12.42 8.23 5.88
C LYS A 173 -13.25 6.95 5.87
N VAL A 174 -13.06 6.10 4.86
CA VAL A 174 -13.94 4.94 4.59
C VAL A 174 -13.15 3.68 4.28
N MET A 175 -11.97 3.84 3.68
CA MET A 175 -11.16 2.72 3.20
C MET A 175 -10.71 1.78 4.34
N PRO A 176 -10.21 2.26 5.51
CA PRO A 176 -9.68 1.37 6.53
C PRO A 176 -10.75 0.46 7.14
N GLU A 177 -11.95 1.00 7.40
CA GLU A 177 -13.08 0.23 7.91
C GLU A 177 -13.56 -0.81 6.89
N SER A 178 -13.62 -0.44 5.61
CA SER A 178 -14.02 -1.35 4.53
C SER A 178 -13.02 -2.50 4.37
N VAL A 179 -11.73 -2.22 4.48
CA VAL A 179 -10.66 -3.23 4.46
C VAL A 179 -10.75 -4.13 5.69
N PHE A 180 -10.92 -3.56 6.89
CA PHE A 180 -11.07 -4.33 8.13
C PHE A 180 -12.24 -5.33 8.04
N LYS A 181 -13.40 -4.89 7.55
CA LYS A 181 -14.57 -5.75 7.32
C LYS A 181 -14.28 -6.87 6.31
N ALA A 182 -13.56 -6.58 5.24
CA ALA A 182 -13.19 -7.59 4.25
C ALA A 182 -12.24 -8.64 4.84
N VAL A 183 -11.23 -8.23 5.62
CA VAL A 183 -10.33 -9.17 6.31
C VAL A 183 -11.07 -10.02 7.34
N LYS A 184 -12.00 -9.43 8.10
CA LYS A 184 -12.88 -10.19 9.00
C LYS A 184 -13.66 -11.26 8.22
N SER A 185 -14.23 -10.90 7.08
CA SER A 185 -14.94 -11.85 6.20
C SER A 185 -14.04 -12.97 5.67
N VAL A 186 -12.77 -12.67 5.37
CA VAL A 186 -11.77 -13.68 5.01
C VAL A 186 -11.55 -14.68 6.15
N LEU A 187 -11.36 -14.19 7.39
CA LEU A 187 -11.18 -15.04 8.57
C LEU A 187 -12.39 -15.94 8.83
N VAL A 188 -13.60 -15.38 8.71
CA VAL A 188 -14.85 -16.15 8.87
C VAL A 188 -14.99 -17.21 7.77
N SER A 189 -14.66 -16.87 6.52
CA SER A 189 -14.73 -17.82 5.41
C SER A 189 -13.77 -19.01 5.56
N GLY A 190 -12.66 -18.82 6.28
CA GLY A 190 -11.70 -19.89 6.58
C GLY A 190 -12.03 -20.72 7.82
N GLY A 191 -13.22 -20.55 8.42
CA GLY A 191 -13.73 -21.43 9.47
C GLY A 191 -13.78 -20.81 10.88
N MET A 192 -13.39 -19.55 11.05
CA MET A 192 -13.64 -18.82 12.30
C MET A 192 -15.10 -18.36 12.38
N ASN A 193 -15.67 -18.24 13.57
CA ASN A 193 -16.89 -17.46 13.77
C ASN A 193 -16.57 -15.96 13.91
N GLU A 194 -17.60 -15.10 13.92
CA GLU A 194 -17.41 -13.64 13.96
C GLU A 194 -16.63 -13.15 15.19
N ALA A 195 -16.90 -13.73 16.37
CA ALA A 195 -16.23 -13.35 17.61
C ALA A 195 -14.76 -13.78 17.63
N GLN A 196 -14.46 -14.97 17.09
CA GLN A 196 -13.09 -15.45 16.92
C GLN A 196 -12.32 -14.56 15.93
N ALA A 197 -12.95 -14.14 14.84
CA ALA A 197 -12.32 -13.26 13.86
C ALA A 197 -12.01 -11.87 14.45
N ASP A 198 -12.92 -11.29 15.25
CA ASP A 198 -12.69 -10.02 15.93
C ASP A 198 -11.53 -10.09 16.93
N GLU A 199 -11.50 -11.15 17.75
CA GLU A 199 -10.43 -11.36 18.72
C GLU A 199 -9.09 -11.61 18.01
N TYR A 200 -9.07 -12.37 16.92
CA TYR A 200 -7.86 -12.60 16.12
C TYR A 200 -7.31 -11.31 15.51
N LEU A 201 -8.18 -10.46 14.94
CA LEU A 201 -7.77 -9.15 14.41
C LEU A 201 -7.21 -8.23 15.51
N LYS A 202 -7.80 -8.24 16.70
CA LYS A 202 -7.30 -7.50 17.86
C LYS A 202 -5.91 -8.00 18.30
N GLN A 203 -5.68 -9.31 18.26
CA GLN A 203 -4.36 -9.89 18.52
C GLN A 203 -3.35 -9.50 17.45
N MET A 204 -3.74 -9.48 16.18
CA MET A 204 -2.88 -8.99 15.09
C MET A 204 -2.50 -7.51 15.27
N ASP A 205 -3.44 -6.66 15.66
CA ASP A 205 -3.17 -5.24 15.93
C ASP A 205 -2.20 -5.07 17.11
N THR A 206 -2.46 -5.76 18.22
CA THR A 206 -1.62 -5.73 19.43
C THR A 206 -0.19 -6.24 19.15
N SER A 207 -0.06 -7.28 18.33
CA SER A 207 1.24 -7.85 17.92
C SER A 207 1.91 -7.10 16.77
N LYS A 208 1.34 -5.98 16.31
CA LYS A 208 1.81 -5.20 15.14
C LYS A 208 1.88 -6.02 13.85
N ARG A 209 1.06 -7.06 13.73
CA ARG A 209 0.85 -7.79 12.48
C ARG A 209 -0.26 -7.21 11.62
N TYR A 210 -1.18 -6.44 12.18
CA TYR A 210 -2.12 -5.59 11.43
C TYR A 210 -1.78 -4.14 11.75
N GLN A 211 -1.41 -3.34 10.75
CA GLN A 211 -0.94 -1.97 10.95
C GLN A 211 -1.62 -1.02 9.97
N VAL A 212 -2.07 0.13 10.47
CA VAL A 212 -2.81 1.13 9.69
C VAL A 212 -2.11 2.47 9.80
N GLU A 213 -1.81 3.09 8.66
CA GLU A 213 -1.28 4.45 8.57
C GLU A 213 -2.07 5.25 7.53
N THR A 214 -3.05 5.99 8.00
CA THR A 214 -4.03 6.68 7.15
C THR A 214 -4.20 8.14 7.53
N TRP A 215 -4.54 8.97 6.54
CA TRP A 215 -4.69 10.43 6.67
C TRP A 215 -5.92 10.98 5.93
#